data_AF-A0A1F8ZLD0-F1
#
_entry.id   AF-A0A1F8ZLD0-F1
#
_cell.length_a   1.000
_cell.length_b   1.000
_cell.length_c   1.000
_cell.angle_alpha   90.00
_cell.angle_beta   90.00
_cell.angle_gamma   90.00
#
_symmetry.space_group_name_H-M   'P 1'
#
loop_
_entity.id
_entity.type
_entity.pdbx_description
1 polymer ?
#
loop_
_entity_poly.entity_id
_entity_poly.type
_entity_poly.pdbx_seq_one_letter_code
_entity_poly.pdbx_strand_id
1 'polypeptide(L)' 'MPVNKNKTRQDWTIGETVKIGFLSLRVTGLIPTPGDYRPDAYTLENAKGKRYNFTPYHGLEAMVNQKGD' A
#
# COMPACT_ATOMS: atom_id res chain seq x y z
N MET A 1 33.38 -2.31 -7.34
CA MET A 1 32.08 -1.75 -7.79
C MET A 1 31.08 -1.93 -6.67
N PRO A 2 30.58 -0.87 -6.00
CA PRO A 2 29.48 -1.03 -5.07
C PRO A 2 28.16 -0.90 -5.83
N VAL A 3 27.36 -1.97 -5.84
CA VAL A 3 25.97 -1.91 -6.26
C VAL A 3 25.17 -1.30 -5.12
N ASN A 4 25.18 0.03 -5.00
CA ASN A 4 24.29 0.72 -4.09
C ASN A 4 22.85 0.59 -4.61
N LYS A 5 22.20 -0.52 -4.25
CA LYS A 5 20.75 -0.65 -4.28
C LYS A 5 20.20 0.23 -3.15
N ASN A 6 20.27 1.55 -3.33
CA ASN A 6 19.41 2.48 -2.61
C ASN A 6 17.98 2.22 -3.11
N LYS A 7 17.38 1.11 -2.65
CA LYS A 7 15.93 1.03 -2.59
C LYS A 7 15.56 2.14 -1.62
N THR A 8 15.15 3.29 -2.14
CA THR A 8 14.53 4.36 -1.36
C THR A 8 13.57 3.68 -0.41
N ARG A 9 13.90 3.67 0.88
CA ARG A 9 13.04 3.10 1.91
C ARG A 9 11.79 3.96 1.86
N GLN A 10 10.73 3.40 1.28
CA GLN A 10 9.45 4.07 1.24
C GLN A 10 8.95 4.10 2.67
N ASP A 11 8.52 5.26 3.12
CA ASP A 11 7.96 5.40 4.45
C ASP A 11 6.52 4.92 4.42
N TRP A 12 6.22 3.88 5.20
CA TRP A 12 4.89 3.27 5.26
C TRP A 12 4.08 3.74 6.47
N THR A 13 4.45 4.88 7.05
CA THR A 13 3.70 5.49 8.15
C THR A 13 2.36 6.00 7.65
N ILE A 14 1.29 5.81 8.45
CA ILE A 14 -0.03 6.36 8.15
C ILE A 14 0.08 7.88 8.01
N GLY A 15 -0.39 8.41 6.88
CA GLY A 15 -0.31 9.81 6.52
C GLY A 15 0.73 10.13 5.46
N GLU A 16 1.76 9.29 5.30
CA GLU A 16 2.82 9.47 4.29
C GLU A 16 2.38 9.05 2.90
N THR A 17 3.04 9.60 1.88
CA THR A 17 2.76 9.27 0.47
C THR A 17 3.84 8.35 -0.09
N VAL A 18 3.43 7.15 -0.49
CA VAL A 18 4.27 6.14 -1.13
C VAL A 18 4.04 6.11 -2.64
N LYS A 19 5.06 5.65 -3.38
CA LYS A 19 5.00 5.53 -4.85
C LYS A 19 5.02 4.07 -5.28
N ILE A 20 3.89 3.56 -5.75
CA ILE A 20 3.78 2.18 -6.24
C ILE A 20 3.73 2.20 -7.77
N GLY A 21 4.86 1.86 -8.40
CA GLY A 21 5.05 2.07 -9.82
C GLY A 21 4.96 3.55 -10.18
N PHE A 22 3.90 3.93 -10.88
CA PHE A 22 3.60 5.33 -11.28
C PHE A 22 2.54 5.99 -10.39
N LEU A 23 1.91 5.25 -9.49
CA LEU A 23 0.86 5.75 -8.60
C LEU A 23 1.48 6.38 -7.36
N SER A 24 1.05 7.59 -7.00
CA SER A 24 1.33 8.18 -5.70
C SER A 24 0.11 7.98 -4.81
N LEU A 25 0.28 7.21 -3.74
CA LEU A 25 -0.81 6.82 -2.85
C LEU A 25 -0.43 7.16 -1.41
N ARG A 26 -1.38 7.68 -0.65
CA ARG A 26 -1.20 8.00 0.75
C ARG A 26 -1.53 6.77 1.60
N VAL A 27 -0.67 6.42 2.54
CA VAL A 27 -0.96 5.36 3.50
C VAL A 27 -2.04 5.86 4.44
N THR A 28 -3.19 5.19 4.47
CA THR A 28 -4.32 5.54 5.32
C THR A 28 -4.50 4.57 6.48
N GLY A 29 -3.93 3.38 6.38
CA GLY A 29 -4.01 2.39 7.43
C GLY A 29 -3.12 1.18 7.17
N LEU A 30 -2.99 0.36 8.19
CA LEU A 30 -2.43 -0.98 8.09
C LEU A 30 -3.52 -1.96 8.53
N ILE A 31 -3.79 -2.94 7.70
CA ILE A 31 -4.71 -4.03 8.00
C ILE A 31 -3.84 -5.19 8.45
N PRO A 32 -3.71 -5.42 9.77
CA PRO A 32 -3.10 -6.66 10.23
C PRO A 32 -4.00 -7.79 9.73
N THR A 33 -3.40 -8.83 9.16
CA THR A 33 -4.10 -10.08 8.78
C THR A 33 -3.79 -11.15 9.82
N PRO A 34 -4.39 -11.10 11.02
CA PRO A 34 -4.20 -12.14 12.02
C PRO A 34 -4.95 -13.40 11.57
N GLY A 35 -4.21 -14.47 11.28
CA GLY A 35 -4.80 -15.81 11.13
C GLY A 35 -4.28 -16.66 9.97
N ASP A 36 -3.57 -16.12 8.99
CA ASP A 36 -3.31 -16.86 7.73
C ASP A 36 -1.85 -16.84 7.24
N TYR A 37 -0.87 -16.51 8.08
CA TYR A 37 0.57 -16.41 7.68
C TYR A 37 0.86 -15.40 6.55
N ARG A 38 -0.09 -14.56 6.16
CA ARG A 38 0.07 -13.55 5.11
C ARG A 38 0.68 -12.26 5.66
N PRO A 39 1.56 -11.60 4.89
CA PRO A 39 2.17 -10.34 5.29
C PRO A 39 1.11 -9.24 5.43
N ASP A 40 1.33 -8.34 6.38
CA ASP A 40 0.50 -7.17 6.67
C ASP A 40 0.19 -6.39 5.38
N ALA A 41 -1.10 -6.08 5.19
CA ALA A 41 -1.54 -5.30 4.04
C ALA A 41 -1.63 -3.82 4.41
N TYR A 42 -1.13 -2.95 3.53
CA TYR A 42 -1.21 -1.51 3.69
C TYR A 42 -2.43 -0.98 2.94
N THR A 43 -3.28 -0.25 3.64
CA THR A 43 -4.36 0.50 3.00
C THR A 43 -3.81 1.82 2.51
N LEU A 44 -3.98 2.05 1.22
CA LEU A 44 -3.52 3.21 0.50
C LEU A 44 -4.71 3.95 -0.13
N GLU A 45 -4.60 5.25 -0.30
CA GLU A 45 -5.64 6.09 -0.91
C GLU A 45 -5.02 7.06 -1.91
N ASN A 46 -5.64 7.22 -3.07
CA ASN A 46 -5.20 8.23 -4.03
C ASN A 46 -5.82 9.61 -3.72
N ALA A 47 -5.30 10.66 -4.36
CA ALA A 47 -5.84 12.01 -4.23
C ALA A 47 -7.31 12.18 -4.66
N LYS A 48 -7.89 11.19 -5.37
CA LYS A 48 -9.30 11.15 -5.78
C LYS A 48 -10.19 10.39 -4.77
N GLY A 49 -9.65 9.91 -3.65
CA GLY A 49 -10.37 9.13 -2.64
C GLY A 49 -10.61 7.66 -2.99
N LYS A 50 -9.94 7.13 -4.02
CA LYS A 50 -9.98 5.69 -4.33
C LYS A 50 -9.01 4.95 -3.42
N ARG A 51 -9.50 3.92 -2.73
CA ARG A 51 -8.71 3.08 -1.84
C ARG A 51 -8.10 1.89 -2.57
N TYR A 52 -6.93 1.51 -2.12
CA TYR A 52 -6.14 0.41 -2.63
C TYR A 52 -5.57 -0.36 -1.45
N ASN A 53 -5.37 -1.66 -1.62
CA ASN A 53 -4.71 -2.52 -0.67
C ASN A 53 -3.39 -2.96 -1.28
N PHE A 54 -2.28 -2.64 -0.64
CA PHE A 54 -0.97 -3.09 -1.05
C PHE A 54 -0.49 -4.19 -0.12
N THR A 55 -0.26 -5.38 -0.67
CA THR A 55 0.27 -6.51 0.08
C THR A 55 1.64 -6.85 -0.49
N PRO A 56 2.71 -6.86 0.32
CA PRO A 56 4.04 -7.29 -0.12
C PRO A 56 3.94 -8.66 -0.82
N TYR A 57 4.64 -8.84 -1.94
CA TYR A 57 4.60 -10.05 -2.80
C TYR A 57 3.30 -10.29 -3.59
N HIS A 58 2.15 -9.80 -3.12
CA HIS A 58 0.86 -9.97 -3.78
C HIS A 58 0.48 -8.77 -4.67
N GLY A 59 1.10 -7.61 -4.46
CA GLY A 59 0.91 -6.42 -5.31
C GLY A 59 -0.13 -5.45 -4.77
N LEU A 60 -0.67 -4.62 -5.66
CA LEU A 60 -1.64 -3.58 -5.35
C LEU A 60 -3.01 -3.97 -5.90
N GLU A 61 -3.99 -4.11 -5.02
CA GLU A 61 -5.38 -4.39 -5.36
C GLU A 61 -6.23 -3.14 -5.14
N ALA A 62 -7.09 -2.80 -6.10
CA ALA A 62 -8.04 -1.70 -5.91
C ALA A 62 -9.20 -2.17 -5.05
N MET A 63 -9.45 -1.51 -3.92
CA MET A 63 -10.66 -1.78 -3.14
C MET A 63 -11.84 -1.19 -3.91
N VAL A 64 -12.72 -2.05 -4.42
CA VAL A 64 -14.02 -1.61 -4.90
C VAL A 64 -14.83 -1.29 -3.65
N ASN A 65 -15.17 -0.02 -3.46
CA ASN A 65 -16.15 0.34 -2.44
C ASN A 65 -17.45 -0.34 -2.87
N GLN A 66 -17.80 -1.46 -2.26
CA GLN A 66 -19.15 -2.01 -2.34
C GLN A 66 -20.06 -1.01 -1.63
N LYS A 67 -20.53 -0.01 -2.38
CA LYS A 67 -21.78 0.65 -2.06
C LYS A 67 -22.85 -0.43 -2.18
N GLY A 68 -23.28 -0.95 -1.03
CA GLY A 68 -24.63 -1.48 -0.93
C GLY A 68 -25.58 -0.34 -1.27
N ASP A 69 -26.36 -0.55 -2.32
CA ASP A 69 -27.72 -0.03 -2.40
C ASP A 69 -28.62 -1.06 -1.71
#